data_AF-A0A2H3KSV5-F1
#
_entry.id   AF-A0A2H3KSV5-F1
#
_cell.length_a   1.000
_cell.length_b   1.000
_cell.length_c   1.000
_cell.angle_alpha   90.00
_cell.angle_beta   90.00
_cell.angle_gamma   90.00
#
_symmetry.space_group_name_H-M   'P 1'
#
loop_
_entity.id
_entity.type
_entity.pdbx_description
1 polymer ?
#
loop_
_entity_poly.entity_id
_entity_poly.type
_entity_poly.pdbx_seq_one_letter_code
_entity_poly.pdbx_strand_id
1 'polypeptide(L)' 'MLDRNSVEIEATIIDDKNILSKSAIDPEFTYSYSFFVNGNNYTGDSKNQKYKVGNKINVEYWPNWPQVNRSKKDK' A
#
# COMPACT_ATOMS: atom_id res chain seq x y z
N MET A 1 2.80 15.23 5.07
CA MET A 1 3.80 14.79 6.07
C MET A 1 4.91 13.93 5.45
N LEU A 2 4.65 13.21 4.34
CA LEU A 2 5.69 12.51 3.55
C LEU A 2 6.41 13.42 2.54
N ASP A 3 5.89 14.61 2.26
CA ASP A 3 6.13 15.36 1.02
C ASP A 3 7.51 16.05 0.89
N ARG A 4 8.43 15.85 1.84
CA ARG A 4 9.79 16.43 1.77
C ARG A 4 10.93 15.41 1.94
N ASN A 5 10.67 14.24 2.52
CA ASN A 5 11.71 13.27 2.90
C ASN A 5 11.27 11.81 2.70
N SER A 6 10.30 11.57 1.82
CA SER A 6 9.91 10.19 1.49
C SER A 6 10.92 9.57 0.51
N VAL A 7 11.11 8.26 0.65
CA VAL A 7 11.85 7.44 -0.32
C VAL A 7 10.86 6.57 -1.04
N GLU A 8 11.08 6.38 -2.34
CA GLU A 8 10.25 5.54 -3.20
C GLU A 8 10.83 4.13 -3.30
N ILE A 9 9.94 3.15 -3.31
CA ILE A 9 10.29 1.74 -3.49
C ILE A 9 9.15 1.01 -4.20
N GLU A 10 9.49 -0.05 -4.94
CA GLU A 10 8.49 -0.96 -5.49
C GLU A 10 7.90 -1.83 -4.37
N ALA A 11 6.58 -1.90 -4.31
CA ALA A 11 5.83 -2.82 -3.48
C ALA A 11 5.02 -3.79 -4.34
N THR A 12 4.65 -4.93 -3.76
CA THR A 12 3.80 -5.93 -4.40
C THR A 12 2.44 -5.96 -3.72
N ILE A 13 1.35 -5.93 -4.49
CA ILE A 13 0.00 -6.13 -3.95
C ILE A 13 -0.13 -7.56 -3.41
N ILE A 14 -0.61 -7.68 -2.18
CA ILE A 14 -0.78 -8.94 -1.46
C ILE A 14 -2.27 -9.22 -1.24
N ASP A 15 -2.60 -10.49 -1.01
CA ASP A 15 -3.98 -10.94 -0.71
C ASP A 15 -4.36 -10.63 0.75
N ASP A 16 -4.32 -9.36 1.10
CA ASP A 16 -4.78 -8.80 2.36
C ASP A 16 -5.74 -7.66 2.06
N LYS A 17 -6.97 -7.72 2.62
CA LYS A 17 -8.10 -6.88 2.19
C LYS A 17 -8.42 -5.83 3.23
N ASN A 18 -8.52 -4.59 2.78
CA ASN A 18 -9.01 -3.46 3.56
C ASN A 18 -10.48 -3.22 3.18
N ILE A 19 -11.40 -3.55 4.09
CA ILE A 19 -12.85 -3.40 3.87
C ILE A 19 -13.23 -1.91 4.03
N LEU A 20 -13.74 -1.31 2.96
CA LEU A 20 -14.18 0.08 2.91
C LEU A 20 -15.64 0.24 3.34
N SER A 21 -16.50 -0.73 3.02
CA SER A 21 -17.92 -0.72 3.37
C SER A 21 -18.38 -2.05 3.95
N LYS A 22 -19.26 -1.99 4.95
CA LYS A 22 -19.90 -3.18 5.55
C LYS A 22 -21.17 -3.60 4.80
N SER A 23 -21.29 -3.26 3.52
CA SER A 23 -22.43 -3.69 2.72
C SER A 23 -22.49 -5.22 2.70
N ALA A 24 -23.66 -5.78 2.96
CA ALA A 24 -23.84 -7.23 3.11
C ALA A 24 -23.80 -8.00 1.79
N ILE A 25 -23.95 -7.31 0.66
CA ILE A 25 -24.13 -7.93 -0.66
C ILE A 25 -22.80 -7.96 -1.44
N ASP A 26 -22.06 -6.86 -1.41
CA ASP A 26 -20.72 -6.76 -2.00
C ASP A 26 -19.91 -5.75 -1.18
N PRO A 27 -19.09 -6.20 -0.22
CA PRO A 27 -18.26 -5.30 0.55
C PRO A 27 -17.20 -4.69 -0.36
N GLU A 28 -17.19 -3.36 -0.46
CA GLU A 28 -16.14 -2.65 -1.18
C GLU A 28 -14.83 -2.84 -0.42
N PHE A 29 -13.77 -3.25 -1.13
CA PHE A 29 -12.47 -3.46 -0.52
C PHE A 29 -11.32 -3.03 -1.45
N THR A 30 -10.16 -2.82 -0.86
CA THR A 30 -8.88 -2.63 -1.55
C THR A 30 -7.88 -3.64 -1.04
N TYR A 31 -6.93 -4.04 -1.89
CA TYR A 31 -5.82 -4.88 -1.44
C TYR A 31 -4.72 -4.04 -0.77
N SER A 32 -4.02 -4.63 0.19
CA SER A 32 -2.78 -4.09 0.75
C SER A 32 -1.61 -4.33 -0.20
N TYR A 33 -0.54 -3.57 -0.05
CA TYR A 33 0.78 -3.86 -0.62
C TYR A 33 1.78 -4.29 0.45
N SER A 34 2.90 -4.87 0.03
CA SER A 34 4.04 -5.25 0.86
C SER A 34 5.36 -4.85 0.20
N PHE A 35 6.30 -4.34 1.00
CA PHE A 35 7.66 -3.99 0.60
C PHE A 35 8.65 -4.27 1.74
N PHE A 36 9.91 -4.53 1.39
CA PHE A 36 10.96 -4.87 2.34
C PHE A 36 11.99 -3.75 2.47
N VAL A 37 12.28 -3.33 3.70
CA VAL A 37 13.34 -2.36 4.02
C VAL A 37 14.08 -2.84 5.25
N ASN A 38 15.41 -2.89 5.18
CA ASN A 38 16.28 -3.28 6.31
C ASN A 38 15.90 -4.64 6.94
N GLY A 39 15.52 -5.61 6.11
CA GLY A 39 15.12 -6.95 6.55
C GLY A 39 13.72 -7.05 7.16
N ASN A 40 12.99 -5.94 7.26
CA ASN A 40 11.62 -5.91 7.78
C ASN A 40 10.61 -5.75 6.64
N ASN A 41 9.47 -6.43 6.77
CA ASN A 41 8.34 -6.27 5.86
C ASN A 41 7.40 -5.18 6.37
N TYR A 42 6.95 -4.32 5.47
CA TYR A 42 5.99 -3.26 5.75
C TYR A 42 4.81 -3.36 4.79
N THR A 43 3.62 -3.07 5.31
CA THR A 43 2.38 -3.10 4.53
C THR A 43 1.63 -1.77 4.62
N GLY A 44 0.71 -1.59 3.68
CA GLY A 44 -0.23 -0.47 3.67
C GLY A 44 -1.37 -0.70 2.70
N ASP A 45 -2.48 -0.02 2.90
CA ASP A 45 -3.63 -0.07 1.99
C ASP A 45 -3.27 0.61 0.66
N SER A 46 -3.50 -0.09 -0.46
CA SER A 46 -3.27 0.46 -1.80
C SER A 46 -4.21 1.61 -2.15
N LYS A 47 -5.38 1.69 -1.49
CA LYS A 47 -6.43 2.69 -1.68
C LYS A 47 -6.97 2.75 -3.12
N ASN A 48 -6.78 1.69 -3.90
CA ASN A 48 -7.23 1.60 -5.28
C ASN A 48 -7.79 0.21 -5.56
N GLN A 49 -9.11 0.14 -5.79
CA GLN A 49 -9.85 -1.11 -6.01
C GLN A 49 -9.50 -1.79 -7.34
N LYS A 50 -8.81 -1.09 -8.25
CA LYS A 50 -8.42 -1.64 -9.55
C LYS A 50 -7.21 -2.56 -9.46
N TYR A 51 -6.43 -2.48 -8.37
CA TYR A 51 -5.26 -3.32 -8.20
C TYR A 51 -5.64 -4.77 -7.92
N LYS A 52 -4.81 -5.68 -8.43
CA LYS A 52 -4.92 -7.13 -8.24
C LYS A 52 -3.67 -7.65 -7.54
N VAL A 53 -3.83 -8.75 -6.79
CA VAL A 53 -2.72 -9.46 -6.15
C VAL A 53 -1.61 -9.74 -7.17
N GLY A 54 -0.37 -9.47 -6.77
CA GLY A 54 0.82 -9.60 -7.62
C GLY A 54 1.12 -8.37 -8.49
N ASN A 55 0.24 -7.37 -8.58
CA ASN A 55 0.60 -6.09 -9.21
C ASN A 55 1.80 -5.45 -8.48
N LYS A 56 2.65 -4.79 -9.26
CA LYS A 56 3.75 -3.96 -8.76
C LYS A 56 3.30 -2.53 -8.74
N ILE A 57 3.50 -1.85 -7.63
CA ILE A 57 3.14 -0.44 -7.45
C ILE A 57 4.30 0.32 -6.83
N ASN A 58 4.39 1.62 -7.11
CA ASN A 58 5.31 2.49 -6.39
C ASN A 58 4.65 2.94 -5.09
N VAL A 59 5.42 2.86 -4.00
CA VAL A 59 5.02 3.37 -2.70
C VAL A 59 6.09 4.32 -2.20
N GLU A 60 5.70 5.22 -1.33
CA GLU A 60 6.63 6.12 -0.66
C GLU A 60 6.53 5.93 0.85
N TYR A 61 7.69 5.93 1.52
CA TYR A 61 7.80 5.73 2.96
C TYR A 61 8.78 6.71 3.58
N TRP A 62 8.68 6.94 4.88
CA TRP A 62 9.64 7.76 5.60
C TRP A 62 10.85 6.90 6.03
N PRO A 63 12.10 7.18 5.63
CA PRO A 63 13.24 6.27 5.85
C PRO A 63 13.50 5.89 7.30
N ASN A 64 13.29 6.82 8.22
CA ASN A 64 13.48 6.58 9.66
C ASN A 64 12.29 5.86 10.30
N TRP A 65 11.14 5.83 9.63
CA TRP A 65 9.93 5.16 10.10
C TRP A 65 9.11 4.60 8.93
N PRO A 66 9.51 3.45 8.36
CA PRO A 66 8.86 2.90 7.17
C PRO A 66 7.41 2.46 7.37
N GLN A 67 6.93 2.33 8.62
CA GLN A 67 5.51 2.15 8.89
C GLN A 67 4.66 3.37 8.50
N VAL A 68 5.28 4.55 8.36
CA VAL A 68 4.66 5.73 7.73
C VAL A 68 4.92 5.63 6.24
N ASN A 69 3.97 5.01 5.52
CA ASN A 69 4.03 4.79 4.10
C ASN A 69 2.68 5.06 3.42
N ARG A 70 2.68 5.27 2.10
CA ARG A 70 1.46 5.35 1.27
C ARG A 70 1.72 4.86 -0.15
N SER A 71 0.68 4.35 -0.81
CA SER A 71 0.70 4.15 -2.25
C SER A 71 0.91 5.49 -2.97
N LYS A 72 1.82 5.50 -3.93
CA LYS A 72 1.98 6.66 -4.81
C LYS A 72 0.84 6.64 -5.81
N LYS A 73 0.14 7.76 -5.97
CA LYS A 73 -0.89 7.87 -7.00
C LYS A 73 -0.22 7.88 -8.36
N ASP A 74 -0.74 7.09 -9.28
CA ASP A 74 -0.43 7.26 -10.70
C ASP A 74 -0.91 8.67 -11.12
N LYS A 75 -0.08 9.37 -11.89
CA LYS A 75 -0.39 10.72 -12.40
C LYS A 75 -1.45 10.69 -13.48
#